data_AF-A0A238KSC2-F1
#
_entry.id   AF-A0A238KSC2-F1
#
_cell.length_a   1.000
_cell.length_b   1.000
_cell.length_c   1.000
_cell.angle_alpha   90.00
_cell.angle_beta   90.00
_cell.angle_gamma   90.00
#
_symmetry.space_group_name_H-M   'P 1'
#
loop_
_entity.id
_entity.type
_entity.pdbx_description
1 polymer ?
#
loop_
_entity_poly.entity_id
_entity_poly.type
_entity_poly.pdbx_seq_one_letter_code
_entity_poly.pdbx_strand_id
1 'polypeptide(L)'
;MSRHLIRWILAILSVFIWPHIGIAQGDDLVSFHGARGDQVDMVVGLRMSGGYPSQLVRICLENPTQNATEKGLGNRRDVKPDLVVASGASGCLDLLPVRQTLVLWSRNTDGGFDISMMAPLDLRGTTGNIYFLRWSKEPAQNR
;
A
#
# COMPACT_ATOMS: atom_id res chain seq x y z
N MET A 1 4.71 36.07 -57.30
CA MET A 1 5.85 35.15 -57.15
C MET A 1 5.42 34.01 -56.25
N SER A 2 5.42 32.80 -56.81
CA SER A 2 5.18 31.52 -56.16
C SER A 2 6.50 30.98 -55.60
N ARG A 3 6.44 30.15 -54.54
CA ARG A 3 7.19 28.88 -54.34
C ARG A 3 7.68 28.67 -52.89
N HIS A 4 7.16 27.60 -52.26
CA HIS A 4 7.84 26.56 -51.45
C HIS A 4 8.71 26.98 -50.22
N LEU A 5 9.03 26.23 -49.16
CA LEU A 5 9.13 24.82 -48.72
C LEU A 5 9.24 24.91 -47.15
N ILE A 6 8.51 24.13 -46.32
CA ILE A 6 8.88 22.85 -45.67
C ILE A 6 9.94 22.90 -44.52
N ARG A 7 9.51 22.41 -43.32
CA ARG A 7 10.18 21.64 -42.21
C ARG A 7 11.55 22.11 -41.69
N TRP A 8 11.92 22.06 -40.40
CA TRP A 8 12.11 20.94 -39.45
C TRP A 8 12.25 21.51 -38.00
N ILE A 9 11.52 21.05 -36.97
CA ILE A 9 11.90 20.05 -35.91
C ILE A 9 13.37 20.10 -35.43
N LEU A 10 13.58 20.43 -34.14
CA LEU A 10 14.49 19.68 -33.22
C LEU A 10 14.39 20.16 -31.75
N ALA A 11 14.04 19.20 -30.87
CA ALA A 11 14.54 18.87 -29.53
C ALA A 11 14.76 20.00 -28.49
N ILE A 12 14.32 19.85 -27.23
CA ILE A 12 15.03 19.02 -26.24
C ILE A 12 14.05 18.30 -25.31
N LEU A 13 14.22 16.97 -25.28
CA LEU A 13 13.66 16.07 -24.27
C LEU A 13 14.18 16.50 -22.88
N SER A 14 13.27 16.87 -22.00
CA SER A 14 13.52 16.79 -20.56
C SER A 14 13.02 15.43 -20.09
N VAL A 15 13.90 14.43 -20.18
CA VAL A 15 13.69 13.11 -19.57
C VAL A 15 13.73 13.29 -18.06
N PHE A 16 12.58 13.50 -17.44
CA PHE A 16 12.44 13.24 -16.00
C PHE A 16 12.34 11.73 -15.84
N ILE A 17 13.46 11.15 -15.44
CA ILE A 17 13.62 9.76 -15.05
C ILE A 17 12.79 9.57 -13.77
N TRP A 18 11.58 9.03 -13.91
CA TRP A 18 10.88 8.35 -12.82
C TRP A 18 11.35 6.90 -12.79
N PRO A 19 12.07 6.44 -11.76
CA PRO A 19 12.18 5.02 -11.51
C PRO A 19 10.98 4.58 -10.65
N HIS A 20 10.59 3.31 -10.82
CA HIS A 20 9.55 2.59 -10.08
C HIS A 20 8.14 2.96 -10.58
N ILE A 21 7.44 2.10 -11.31
CA ILE A 21 6.90 0.84 -10.78
C ILE A 21 6.68 -0.09 -11.99
N GLY A 22 7.26 -1.29 -11.93
CA GLY A 22 6.79 -2.39 -12.76
C GLY A 22 5.35 -2.67 -12.36
N ILE A 23 4.42 -2.42 -13.29
CA ILE A 23 3.04 -2.87 -13.16
C ILE A 23 3.09 -4.39 -13.24
N ALA A 24 3.06 -5.04 -12.08
CA ALA A 24 2.79 -6.46 -12.02
C ALA A 24 1.32 -6.66 -12.43
N GLN A 25 1.11 -7.32 -13.58
CA GLN A 25 -0.17 -7.87 -13.98
C GLN A 25 -0.59 -8.96 -12.98
N GLY A 26 -1.81 -8.87 -12.46
CA GLY A 26 -2.42 -9.86 -11.57
C GLY A 26 -3.71 -9.31 -10.95
N ASP A 27 -4.85 -9.68 -11.55
CA ASP A 27 -6.20 -9.12 -11.36
C ASP A 27 -6.90 -9.46 -10.02
N ASP A 28 -6.18 -9.62 -8.91
CA ASP A 28 -6.79 -9.96 -7.61
C ASP A 28 -6.66 -8.78 -6.63
N LEU A 29 -7.29 -7.67 -7.00
CA LEU A 29 -7.46 -6.51 -6.13
C LEU A 29 -8.55 -6.84 -5.10
N VAL A 30 -8.18 -6.91 -3.82
CA VAL A 30 -9.15 -7.07 -2.74
C VAL A 30 -9.27 -5.77 -1.97
N SER A 31 -10.44 -5.14 -2.01
CA SER A 31 -10.70 -3.90 -1.27
C SER A 31 -11.36 -4.18 0.09
N PHE A 32 -10.80 -3.60 1.13
CA PHE A 32 -11.35 -3.58 2.48
C PHE A 32 -11.94 -2.20 2.78
N HIS A 33 -13.13 -2.21 3.40
CA HIS A 33 -13.84 -0.97 3.76
C HIS A 33 -13.98 -0.87 5.28
N GLY A 34 -13.52 0.25 5.83
CA GLY A 34 -13.69 0.58 7.23
C GLY A 34 -15.04 1.24 7.51
N ALA A 35 -15.51 1.13 8.75
CA ALA A 35 -16.83 1.65 9.14
C ALA A 35 -16.96 3.17 8.98
N ARG A 36 -15.84 3.91 8.98
CA ARG A 36 -15.81 5.36 8.81
C ARG A 36 -15.68 5.80 7.35
N GLY A 37 -15.60 4.87 6.40
CA GLY A 37 -15.36 5.18 4.98
C GLY A 37 -13.88 5.13 4.58
N ASP A 38 -13.02 4.63 5.47
CA ASP A 38 -11.66 4.21 5.11
C ASP A 38 -11.70 3.12 4.03
N GLN A 39 -10.77 3.15 3.09
CA GLN A 39 -10.58 2.08 2.11
C GLN A 39 -9.12 1.68 2.05
N VAL A 40 -8.87 0.37 2.08
CA VAL A 40 -7.54 -0.22 1.88
C VAL A 40 -7.62 -1.27 0.79
N ASP A 41 -6.82 -1.10 -0.24
CA ASP A 41 -6.75 -2.02 -1.36
C ASP A 41 -5.54 -2.95 -1.20
N MET A 42 -5.77 -4.25 -1.31
CA MET A 42 -4.73 -5.27 -1.22
C MET A 42 -4.38 -5.80 -2.59
N VAL A 43 -3.08 -5.85 -2.88
CA VAL A 43 -2.50 -6.44 -4.09
C VAL A 43 -1.44 -7.45 -3.69
N VAL A 44 -1.46 -8.61 -4.34
CA VAL A 44 -0.41 -9.63 -4.15
C VAL A 44 0.75 -9.33 -5.10
N GLY A 45 1.93 -9.13 -4.53
CA GLY A 45 3.18 -8.96 -5.26
C GLY A 45 3.89 -10.28 -5.56
N LEU A 46 4.88 -10.21 -6.44
CA LEU A 46 5.70 -11.37 -6.82
C LEU A 46 6.45 -11.96 -5.61
N ARG A 47 6.51 -13.29 -5.58
CA ARG A 47 7.30 -14.06 -4.60
C ARG A 47 8.78 -13.70 -4.72
N MET A 48 9.42 -13.34 -3.61
CA MET A 48 10.87 -13.06 -3.63
C MET A 48 11.65 -14.34 -3.92
N SER A 49 12.29 -14.42 -5.09
CA SER A 49 13.23 -15.49 -5.44
C SER A 49 14.61 -15.16 -4.85
N GLY A 50 14.79 -15.34 -3.54
CA GLY A 50 16.10 -15.29 -2.90
C GLY A 50 16.12 -14.70 -1.49
N GLY A 51 16.75 -15.41 -0.55
CA GLY A 51 17.23 -14.89 0.73
C GLY A 51 16.22 -14.56 1.83
N TYR A 52 14.92 -14.46 1.51
CA TYR A 52 13.89 -14.28 2.53
C TYR A 52 13.70 -15.59 3.31
N PRO A 53 13.57 -15.56 4.66
CA PRO A 53 13.26 -16.76 5.42
C PRO A 53 12.01 -17.37 4.80
N SER A 54 12.16 -18.56 4.21
CA SER A 54 11.17 -19.24 3.38
C SER A 54 9.99 -19.77 4.20
N GLN A 55 9.65 -19.10 5.28
CA GLN A 55 8.67 -19.44 6.30
C GLN A 55 7.80 -18.25 6.72
N LEU A 56 8.07 -17.03 6.21
CA LEU A 56 7.28 -15.84 6.53
C LEU A 56 6.54 -15.30 5.30
N VAL A 57 5.49 -14.55 5.57
CA VAL A 57 4.77 -13.72 4.61
C VAL A 57 5.05 -12.27 4.94
N ARG A 58 5.37 -11.47 3.94
CA ARG A 58 5.60 -10.04 4.12
C ARG A 58 4.35 -9.26 3.76
N ILE A 59 3.93 -8.35 4.63
CA ILE A 59 2.81 -7.44 4.38
C ILE A 59 3.32 -6.01 4.48
N CYS A 60 3.24 -5.28 3.38
CA CYS A 60 3.63 -3.89 3.29
C CYS A 60 2.41 -2.98 3.36
N LEU A 61 2.42 -2.02 4.28
CA LEU A 61 1.44 -0.95 4.37
C LEU A 61 1.96 0.27 3.63
N GLU A 62 1.17 0.79 2.71
CA GLU A 62 1.43 2.01 1.96
C GLU A 62 0.44 3.09 2.39
N ASN A 63 0.97 4.23 2.81
CA ASN A 63 0.19 5.40 3.18
C ASN A 63 0.50 6.54 2.20
N PRO A 64 -0.32 6.73 1.16
CA PRO A 64 -0.11 7.79 0.17
C PRO A 64 -0.09 9.20 0.78
N THR A 65 0.55 10.15 0.08
CA THR A 65 0.69 11.55 0.53
C THR A 65 -0.64 12.28 0.68
N GLN A 66 -1.70 11.85 -0.01
CA GLN A 66 -3.02 12.47 0.13
C GLN A 66 -3.72 12.15 1.47
N ASN A 67 -3.26 11.14 2.20
CA ASN A 67 -3.81 10.82 3.51
C ASN A 67 -3.25 11.78 4.56
N ALA A 68 -4.12 12.30 5.41
CA ALA A 68 -3.73 13.31 6.38
C ALA A 68 -3.05 12.71 7.62
N THR A 69 -3.32 11.43 7.94
CA THR A 69 -2.87 10.84 9.21
C THR A 69 -2.05 9.57 9.04
N GLU A 70 -1.25 9.25 10.05
CA GLU A 70 -0.46 8.02 10.11
C GLU A 70 -1.36 6.79 10.13
N LYS A 71 -0.91 5.71 9.48
CA LYS A 71 -1.62 4.43 9.42
C LYS A 71 -0.87 3.35 10.15
N GLY A 72 -1.61 2.46 10.79
CA GLY A 72 -1.07 1.34 11.55
C GLY A 72 -1.41 0.00 10.93
N LEU A 73 -0.51 -0.98 11.09
CA LEU A 73 -0.71 -2.39 10.74
C LEU A 73 -0.18 -3.31 11.85
N GLY A 74 -0.77 -4.50 11.95
CA GLY A 74 -0.52 -5.48 12.99
C GLY A 74 -1.53 -6.62 12.90
N ASN A 75 -1.41 -7.61 13.79
CA ASN A 75 -2.27 -8.79 13.80
C ASN A 75 -2.92 -9.07 15.16
N ARG A 76 -2.91 -8.07 16.05
CA ARG A 76 -3.43 -8.14 17.42
C ARG A 76 -4.32 -6.93 17.67
N ARG A 77 -5.54 -7.18 18.17
CA ARG A 77 -6.57 -6.13 18.35
C ARG A 77 -6.31 -5.20 19.54
N ASP A 78 -5.87 -5.77 20.66
CA ASP A 78 -5.88 -5.08 21.95
C ASP A 78 -4.54 -4.38 22.28
N VAL A 79 -3.70 -4.20 21.27
CA VAL A 79 -2.38 -3.56 21.40
C VAL A 79 -2.22 -2.47 20.35
N LYS A 80 -1.26 -1.58 20.57
CA LYS A 80 -0.85 -0.58 19.58
C LYS A 80 -0.39 -1.26 18.27
N PRO A 81 -0.42 -0.55 17.13
CA PRO A 81 0.08 -1.09 15.87
C PRO A 81 1.52 -1.59 15.99
N ASP A 82 1.81 -2.72 15.36
CA ASP A 82 3.16 -3.28 15.26
C ASP A 82 4.02 -2.47 14.27
N LEU A 83 3.37 -1.91 13.25
CA LEU A 83 3.93 -1.02 12.25
C LEU A 83 3.10 0.27 12.20
N VAL A 84 3.77 1.42 12.15
CA VAL A 84 3.18 2.74 11.90
C VAL A 84 3.86 3.38 10.70
N VAL A 85 3.08 3.93 9.79
CA VAL A 85 3.54 4.51 8.53
C VAL A 85 3.00 5.94 8.39
N ALA A 86 3.92 6.90 8.25
CA ALA A 86 3.61 8.30 8.01
C ALA A 86 2.99 8.54 6.62
N SER A 87 2.36 9.69 6.43
CA SER A 87 1.84 10.09 5.12
C SER A 87 2.99 10.17 4.09
N GLY A 88 2.79 9.61 2.91
CA GLY A 88 3.78 9.50 1.85
C GLY A 88 4.83 8.40 2.03
N ALA A 89 4.68 7.54 3.04
CA ALA A 89 5.64 6.48 3.34
C ALA A 89 5.06 5.07 3.13
N SER A 90 5.95 4.08 3.17
CA SER A 90 5.60 2.67 3.23
C SER A 90 6.48 1.94 4.25
N GLY A 91 5.97 0.84 4.78
CA GLY A 91 6.71 -0.04 5.68
C GLY A 91 6.16 -1.46 5.59
N CYS A 92 6.92 -2.45 6.05
CA CYS A 92 6.49 -3.85 5.98
C CYS A 92 6.63 -4.56 7.33
N LEU A 93 5.74 -5.52 7.54
CA LEU A 93 5.73 -6.43 8.68
C LEU A 93 5.79 -7.86 8.16
N ASP A 94 6.63 -8.69 8.79
CA ASP A 94 6.67 -10.12 8.49
C ASP A 94 5.79 -10.88 9.46
N LEU A 95 4.93 -11.74 8.93
CA LEU A 95 3.97 -12.54 9.68
C LEU A 95 4.14 -14.03 9.40
N LEU A 96 3.70 -14.85 10.35
CA LEU A 96 3.60 -16.29 10.15
C LEU A 96 2.50 -16.63 9.12
N PRO A 97 2.70 -17.66 8.27
CA PRO A 97 1.77 -18.07 7.22
C PRO A 97 0.59 -18.88 7.79
N VAL A 98 -0.19 -18.24 8.66
CA VAL A 98 -1.35 -18.81 9.33
C VAL A 98 -2.59 -17.97 9.04
N ARG A 99 -3.78 -18.56 9.24
CA ARG A 99 -5.02 -17.80 9.25
C ARG A 99 -5.00 -16.84 10.43
N GLN A 100 -5.12 -15.56 10.18
CA GLN A 100 -5.11 -14.52 11.19
C GLN A 100 -5.94 -13.32 10.76
N THR A 101 -6.11 -12.36 11.66
CA THR A 101 -6.79 -11.11 11.36
C THR A 101 -5.77 -10.00 11.30
N LEU A 102 -5.70 -9.31 10.16
CA LEU A 102 -4.99 -8.05 10.07
C LEU A 102 -5.85 -6.98 10.73
N VAL A 103 -5.20 -6.14 11.53
CA VAL A 103 -5.82 -4.99 12.15
C VAL A 103 -5.17 -3.76 11.53
N LEU A 104 -6.01 -2.83 11.08
CA LEU A 104 -5.60 -1.61 10.40
C LEU A 104 -6.09 -0.43 11.22
N TRP A 105 -5.18 0.47 11.55
CA TRP A 105 -5.45 1.64 12.38
C TRP A 105 -5.28 2.93 11.61
N SER A 106 -6.04 3.94 12.02
CA SER A 106 -5.84 5.33 11.60
C SER A 106 -5.59 6.17 12.83
N ARG A 107 -4.62 7.07 12.76
CA ARG A 107 -4.35 8.00 13.86
C ARG A 107 -5.54 8.94 14.05
N ASN A 108 -5.95 9.11 15.31
CA ASN A 108 -7.06 9.97 15.72
C ASN A 108 -6.56 11.38 16.10
N THR A 109 -7.50 12.30 16.33
CA THR A 109 -7.21 13.72 16.65
C THR A 109 -6.49 13.90 17.97
N ASP A 110 -6.64 12.95 18.91
CA ASP A 110 -6.01 12.98 20.22
C ASP A 110 -4.57 12.42 20.19
N GLY A 111 -4.08 12.08 18.99
CA GLY A 111 -2.75 11.55 18.76
C GLY A 111 -2.60 10.05 18.99
N GLY A 112 -3.67 9.35 19.36
CA GLY A 112 -3.76 7.89 19.51
C GLY A 112 -4.16 7.18 18.21
N PHE A 113 -4.42 5.88 18.30
CA PHE A 113 -4.81 5.05 17.14
C PHE A 113 -6.15 4.37 17.38
N ASP A 114 -7.09 4.60 16.46
CA ASP A 114 -8.35 3.87 16.41
C ASP A 114 -8.26 2.77 15.37
N ILE A 115 -8.86 1.62 15.65
CA ILE A 115 -9.04 0.56 14.64
C ILE A 115 -10.00 1.09 13.57
N SER A 116 -9.53 1.21 12.33
CA SER A 116 -10.36 1.56 11.18
C SER A 116 -11.03 0.33 10.58
N MET A 117 -10.31 -0.80 10.51
CA MET A 117 -10.86 -2.06 10.01
C MET A 117 -10.07 -3.28 10.49
N MET A 118 -10.73 -4.43 10.40
CA MET A 118 -10.15 -5.74 10.67
C MET A 118 -10.44 -6.64 9.47
N ALA A 119 -9.41 -7.25 8.90
CA ALA A 119 -9.51 -8.09 7.72
C ALA A 119 -9.06 -9.52 8.06
N PRO A 120 -9.96 -10.51 8.06
CA PRO A 120 -9.54 -11.90 8.17
C PRO A 120 -8.78 -12.30 6.91
N LEU A 121 -7.59 -12.86 7.09
CA LEU A 121 -6.71 -13.25 5.99
C LEU A 121 -6.17 -14.66 6.23
N ASP A 122 -6.27 -15.51 5.21
CA ASP A 122 -5.66 -16.84 5.22
C ASP A 122 -4.30 -16.78 4.52
N LEU A 123 -3.22 -16.79 5.31
CA LEU A 123 -1.85 -16.76 4.80
C LEU A 123 -1.22 -18.15 4.66
N ARG A 124 -2.00 -19.22 4.83
CA ARG A 124 -1.47 -20.58 4.68
C ARG A 124 -1.10 -20.86 3.23
N GLY A 125 0.10 -21.40 3.01
CA GLY A 125 0.59 -21.72 1.66
C GLY A 125 1.05 -20.50 0.86
N THR A 126 1.03 -19.29 1.43
CA THR A 126 1.43 -18.05 0.74
C THR A 126 2.82 -17.58 1.14
N THR A 127 3.59 -18.46 1.78
CA THR A 127 4.96 -18.19 2.23
C THR A 127 5.86 -17.67 1.11
N GLY A 128 6.58 -16.58 1.41
CA GLY A 128 7.42 -15.87 0.43
C GLY A 128 6.66 -14.89 -0.47
N ASN A 129 5.32 -14.84 -0.39
CA ASN A 129 4.53 -13.79 -1.03
C ASN A 129 4.69 -12.47 -0.28
N ILE A 130 4.48 -11.39 -1.02
CA ILE A 130 4.37 -10.04 -0.49
C ILE A 130 2.95 -9.56 -0.74
N TYR A 131 2.30 -9.02 0.29
CA TYR A 131 1.01 -8.35 0.17
C TYR A 131 1.22 -6.86 0.34
N PHE A 132 0.73 -6.06 -0.60
CA PHE A 132 0.72 -4.61 -0.51
C PHE A 132 -0.68 -4.17 -0.10
N LEU A 133 -0.78 -3.51 1.06
CA LEU A 133 -1.99 -2.89 1.57
C LEU A 133 -1.87 -1.39 1.36
N ARG A 134 -2.63 -0.85 0.42
CA ARG A 134 -2.60 0.57 0.08
C ARG A 134 -3.83 1.28 0.60
N TRP A 135 -3.63 2.27 1.46
CA TRP A 135 -4.72 3.09 1.97
C TRP A 135 -5.18 4.09 0.90
N SER A 136 -6.29 3.81 0.23
CA SER A 136 -6.75 4.57 -0.94
C SER A 136 -7.74 5.69 -0.62
N LYS A 137 -8.41 5.62 0.55
CA LYS A 137 -9.38 6.64 0.98
C LYS A 137 -9.44 6.77 2.50
N GLU A 138 -9.59 8.00 2.99
CA GLU A 138 -9.91 8.33 4.38
C GLU A 138 -11.39 8.77 4.53
N PRO A 139 -11.98 8.67 5.74
CA PRO A 139 -13.22 9.37 6.06
C PRO A 139 -13.11 10.85 5.68
N ALA A 140 -14.21 11.42 5.19
CA ALA A 140 -14.31 12.87 5.11
C ALA A 140 -14.13 13.43 6.54
N GLN A 141 -13.07 14.22 6.75
CA GLN A 141 -12.93 14.96 8.00
C GLN A 141 -13.94 16.11 7.97
N ASN A 142 -14.95 16.06 8.83
CA ASN A 142 -15.79 17.23 9.09
C ASN A 142 -14.88 18.30 9.71
N ARG A 143 -14.49 19.29 8.89
CA ARG A 143 -13.84 20.51 9.37
C ARG A 143 -14.87 21.50 9.85
#